data_AF-A0A377KE43-F1
#
_entry.id   AF-A0A377KE43-F1
#
_cell.length_a   1.000
_cell.length_b   1.000
_cell.length_c   1.000
_cell.angle_alpha   90.00
_cell.angle_beta   90.00
_cell.angle_gamma   90.00
#
_symmetry.space_group_name_H-M   'P 1'
#
loop_
_entity.id
_entity.type
_entity.pdbx_description
1 polymer ?
#
loop_
_entity_poly.entity_id
_entity_poly.type
_entity_poly.pdbx_seq_one_letter_code
_entity_poly.pdbx_strand_id
1 'polypeptide(L)'
;MSFSRDVNLQLSWDVVENRLTQQLVLAAYLGTGMGFAVWMNGAPWTGAHGVAGELGHIPLGDMTQHCACGNSGCLETNCSGMALRRWYEQQPRNYPLSDLFVHAENAPFVQSLLENAARAIATSINLFDPDAVILGGGVMDMPAFPRETLIAMTQKYLRRPLPYQVVRFIAASSSDFNGAQGAAILAHQRFLPQSCAKVP
;
A
#
# COMPACT_ATOMS: atom_id res chain seq x y z
N MET A 1 22.66 6.72 -10.71
CA MET A 1 22.26 5.49 -9.97
C MET A 1 20.82 5.72 -9.54
N SER A 2 19.83 5.03 -10.11
CA SER A 2 18.44 5.20 -9.70
C SER A 2 18.18 4.24 -8.55
N PHE A 3 18.12 4.76 -7.32
CA PHE A 3 17.63 4.02 -6.18
C PHE A 3 16.10 3.96 -6.32
N SER A 4 15.54 2.78 -6.59
CA SER A 4 14.09 2.59 -6.60
C SER A 4 13.60 2.42 -5.17
N ARG A 5 12.45 3.02 -4.83
CA ARG A 5 11.79 2.83 -3.53
C ARG A 5 11.43 1.34 -3.36
N ASP A 6 11.58 0.83 -2.15
CA ASP A 6 11.20 -0.53 -1.74
C ASP A 6 9.78 -0.90 -2.19
N VAL A 7 8.82 0.00 -2.02
CA VAL A 7 7.42 -0.19 -2.45
C VAL A 7 7.27 -0.38 -3.97
N ASN A 8 8.12 0.25 -4.79
CA ASN A 8 8.11 0.06 -6.24
C ASN A 8 8.69 -1.30 -6.63
N LEU A 9 9.67 -1.79 -5.87
CA LEU A 9 10.22 -3.13 -6.07
C LEU A 9 9.17 -4.18 -5.73
N GLN A 10 8.52 -4.08 -4.58
CA GLN A 10 7.42 -4.96 -4.17
C GLN A 10 6.29 -4.96 -5.21
N LEU A 11 5.83 -3.78 -5.63
CA LEU A 11 4.81 -3.64 -6.68
C LEU A 11 5.21 -4.33 -7.99
N SER A 12 6.48 -4.23 -8.40
CA SER A 12 6.94 -4.85 -9.64
C SER A 12 6.83 -6.37 -9.60
N TRP A 13 7.07 -6.98 -8.44
CA TRP A 13 6.82 -8.39 -8.21
C TRP A 13 5.32 -8.70 -8.26
N ASP A 14 4.51 -8.03 -7.43
CA ASP A 14 3.09 -8.36 -7.31
C ASP A 14 2.31 -8.17 -8.63
N VAL A 15 2.69 -7.18 -9.44
CA VAL A 15 2.09 -6.96 -10.77
C VAL A 15 2.42 -8.10 -11.74
N VAL A 16 3.66 -8.62 -11.73
CA VAL A 16 4.04 -9.75 -12.58
C VAL A 16 3.37 -11.03 -12.12
N GLU A 17 3.39 -11.31 -10.82
CA GLU A 17 2.77 -12.48 -10.22
C GLU A 17 1.26 -12.55 -10.53
N ASN A 18 0.58 -11.41 -10.45
CA ASN A 18 -0.85 -11.31 -10.74
C ASN A 18 -1.18 -11.09 -12.23
N ARG A 19 -0.19 -11.10 -13.13
CA ARG A 19 -0.33 -10.89 -14.59
C ARG A 19 -1.02 -9.56 -14.95
N LEU A 20 -0.67 -8.48 -14.23
CA LEU A 20 -1.27 -7.15 -14.37
C LEU A 20 -0.37 -6.15 -15.11
N THR A 21 0.71 -6.59 -15.77
CA THR A 21 1.74 -5.71 -16.34
C THR A 21 1.22 -4.69 -17.36
N GLN A 22 0.07 -4.95 -17.98
CA GLN A 22 -0.58 -4.08 -18.97
C GLN A 22 -1.74 -3.23 -18.39
N GLN A 23 -1.92 -3.25 -17.08
CA GLN A 23 -3.02 -2.55 -16.38
C GLN A 23 -2.49 -1.37 -15.56
N LEU A 24 -3.37 -0.45 -15.19
CA LEU A 24 -3.09 0.56 -14.16
C LEU A 24 -3.35 -0.06 -12.79
N VAL A 25 -2.28 -0.24 -12.02
CA VAL A 25 -2.35 -0.90 -10.71
C VAL A 25 -1.84 0.03 -9.63
N LEU A 26 -2.59 0.15 -8.54
CA LEU A 26 -2.10 0.79 -7.32
C LEU A 26 -1.69 -0.30 -6.33
N ALA A 27 -0.73 0.01 -5.46
CA ALA A 27 -0.48 -0.82 -4.30
C ALA A 27 -0.40 0.04 -3.04
N ALA A 28 -1.09 -0.41 -1.98
CA ALA A 28 -1.02 0.16 -0.65
C ALA A 28 -0.41 -0.88 0.31
N TYR A 29 0.75 -0.56 0.86
CA TYR A 29 1.50 -1.41 1.76
C TYR A 29 1.50 -0.80 3.17
N LEU A 30 0.75 -1.41 4.09
CA LEU A 30 0.74 -1.01 5.48
C LEU A 30 1.82 -1.81 6.24
N GLY A 31 3.00 -1.21 6.36
CA GLY A 31 4.17 -1.77 7.04
C GLY A 31 4.56 -0.91 8.24
N THR A 32 5.86 -0.62 8.40
CA THR A 32 6.34 0.39 9.37
C THR A 32 5.62 1.72 9.15
N GLY A 33 5.47 2.12 7.89
CA GLY A 33 4.75 3.30 7.41
C GLY A 33 3.51 2.97 6.56
N MET A 34 2.95 3.98 5.91
CA MET A 34 1.92 3.84 4.86
C MET A 34 2.56 3.97 3.47
N GLY A 35 3.05 2.84 2.95
CA GLY A 35 3.69 2.76 1.64
C GLY A 35 2.65 2.77 0.52
N PHE A 36 2.98 3.43 -0.58
CA PHE A 36 2.14 3.45 -1.77
C PHE A 36 2.97 3.52 -3.06
N ALA A 37 2.53 2.78 -4.07
CA ALA A 37 3.19 2.69 -5.36
C ALA A 37 2.14 2.62 -6.48
N VAL A 38 2.53 3.11 -7.66
CA VAL A 38 1.68 3.16 -8.85
C VAL A 38 2.39 2.45 -9.98
N TRP A 39 1.72 1.51 -10.65
CA TRP A 39 2.17 0.87 -11.89
C TRP A 39 1.38 1.47 -13.05
N MET A 40 2.07 2.11 -13.98
CA MET A 40 1.44 2.78 -15.12
C MET A 40 2.35 2.67 -16.34
N ASN A 41 1.76 2.42 -17.51
CA ASN A 41 2.49 2.29 -18.77
C ASN A 41 3.59 1.20 -18.73
N GLY A 42 3.30 0.07 -18.07
CA GLY A 42 4.20 -1.09 -18.05
C GLY A 42 5.41 -0.98 -17.12
N ALA A 43 5.43 0.01 -16.24
CA ALA A 43 6.50 0.18 -15.25
C ALA A 43 6.00 0.89 -13.97
N PRO A 44 6.76 0.88 -12.86
CA PRO A 44 6.47 1.72 -11.71
C PRO A 44 6.55 3.20 -12.10
N TRP A 45 5.53 3.97 -11.76
CA TRP A 45 5.51 5.41 -11.94
C TRP A 45 6.24 6.08 -10.77
N THR A 46 7.39 6.68 -11.06
CA THR A 46 8.26 7.28 -10.04
C THR A 46 8.13 8.80 -9.94
N GLY A 47 7.35 9.43 -10.82
CA GLY A 47 7.21 10.88 -10.92
C GLY A 47 8.49 11.61 -11.34
N ALA A 48 8.43 12.93 -11.37
CA ALA A 48 9.52 13.79 -11.86
C ALA A 48 10.81 13.71 -11.03
N HIS A 49 10.69 13.39 -9.74
CA HIS A 49 11.82 13.41 -8.80
C HIS A 49 12.09 12.05 -8.14
N GLY A 50 11.48 10.96 -8.63
CA GLY A 50 11.71 9.61 -8.10
C GLY A 50 10.91 9.27 -6.83
N VAL A 51 10.05 10.16 -6.35
CA VAL A 51 9.30 10.05 -5.09
C VAL A 51 7.78 10.13 -5.30
N ALA A 52 7.26 9.71 -6.45
CA ALA A 52 5.81 9.60 -6.62
C ALA A 52 5.21 8.59 -5.64
N GLY A 53 3.96 8.83 -5.26
CA GLY A 53 3.19 7.92 -4.42
C GLY A 53 3.45 8.05 -2.92
N GLU A 54 3.76 9.24 -2.42
CA GLU A 54 3.87 9.52 -0.98
C GLU A 54 2.49 9.66 -0.30
N LEU A 55 1.64 8.63 -0.40
CA LEU A 55 0.28 8.65 0.13
C LEU A 55 0.23 8.79 1.65
N GLY A 56 1.20 8.22 2.37
CA GLY A 56 1.33 8.38 3.82
C GLY A 56 1.58 9.82 4.27
N HIS A 57 2.09 10.68 3.39
CA HIS A 57 2.46 12.06 3.72
C HIS A 57 1.39 13.09 3.38
N ILE A 58 0.20 12.67 2.92
CA ILE A 58 -0.91 13.61 2.71
C ILE A 58 -1.34 14.25 4.04
N PRO A 59 -1.68 15.55 4.06
CA PRO A 59 -1.94 16.31 5.28
C PRO A 59 -3.38 16.10 5.79
N LEU A 60 -3.74 14.83 6.06
CA LEU A 60 -5.08 14.42 6.53
C LEU A 60 -5.03 13.60 7.83
N GLY A 61 -3.86 13.54 8.48
CA GLY A 61 -3.68 12.92 9.79
C GLY A 61 -3.98 13.87 10.95
N ASP A 62 -3.53 13.47 12.14
CA ASP A 62 -3.63 14.24 13.36
C ASP A 62 -2.58 15.35 13.38
N MET A 63 -3.04 16.60 13.30
CA MET A 63 -2.18 17.80 13.28
C MET A 63 -1.32 17.96 14.54
N THR A 64 -1.61 17.25 15.63
CA THR A 64 -0.79 17.24 16.86
C THR A 64 0.39 16.27 16.77
N GLN A 65 0.43 15.40 15.76
CA GLN A 65 1.49 14.42 15.56
C GLN A 65 2.52 14.92 14.55
N HIS A 66 3.80 14.74 14.89
CA HIS A 66 4.91 15.03 13.99
C HIS A 66 5.31 13.77 13.20
N CYS A 67 5.43 13.93 11.89
CA CYS A 67 5.95 12.91 10.98
C CYS A 67 7.46 13.03 10.88
N ALA A 68 8.14 11.90 10.64
CA ALA A 68 9.58 11.86 10.40
C ALA A 68 10.01 12.65 9.15
N CYS A 69 9.07 12.94 8.23
CA CYS A 69 9.34 13.80 7.06
C CYS A 69 9.49 15.30 7.42
N GLY A 70 9.21 15.69 8.67
CA GLY A 70 9.31 17.06 9.16
C GLY A 70 7.98 17.82 9.24
N ASN A 71 6.91 17.31 8.61
CA ASN A 71 5.58 17.90 8.70
C ASN A 71 4.79 17.41 9.92
N SER A 72 3.75 18.15 10.29
CA SER A 72 2.70 17.67 11.18
C SER A 72 1.47 17.21 10.39
N GLY A 73 0.71 16.26 10.93
CA GLY A 73 -0.56 15.84 10.33
C GLY A 73 -0.45 15.01 9.06
N CYS A 74 0.70 14.36 8.81
CA CYS A 74 0.76 13.32 7.79
C CYS A 74 -0.13 12.14 8.19
N LEU A 75 -0.91 11.62 7.24
CA LEU A 75 -1.84 10.52 7.47
C LEU A 75 -1.18 9.27 8.08
N GLU A 76 0.07 8.97 7.68
CA GLU A 76 0.90 7.90 8.23
C GLU A 76 0.99 7.91 9.77
N THR A 77 0.92 9.08 10.40
CA THR A 77 0.99 9.18 11.87
C THR A 77 -0.20 8.55 12.58
N ASN A 78 -1.28 8.26 11.84
CA ASN A 78 -2.49 7.61 12.32
C ASN A 78 -2.80 6.28 11.60
N CYS A 79 -2.21 6.02 10.43
CA CYS A 79 -2.41 4.78 9.67
C CYS A 79 -1.09 4.10 9.29
N SER A 80 -0.33 3.63 10.28
CA SER A 80 0.92 2.91 10.04
C SER A 80 1.20 1.88 11.14
N GLY A 81 2.12 0.95 10.88
CA GLY A 81 2.62 0.04 11.91
C GLY A 81 3.30 0.76 13.07
N MET A 82 3.97 1.90 12.82
CA MET A 82 4.49 2.76 13.88
C MET A 82 3.38 3.34 14.75
N ALA A 83 2.30 3.84 14.14
CA ALA A 83 1.14 4.34 14.88
C ALA A 83 0.49 3.23 15.72
N LEU A 84 0.35 2.03 15.13
CA LEU A 84 -0.20 0.84 15.80
C LEU A 84 0.67 0.39 16.98
N ARG A 85 1.99 0.30 16.78
CA ARG A 85 2.97 -0.03 17.83
C ARG A 85 2.90 0.98 18.98
N ARG A 86 2.93 2.27 18.66
CA ARG A 86 2.85 3.34 19.66
C ARG A 86 1.58 3.23 20.50
N TRP A 87 0.43 2.99 19.87
CA TRP A 87 -0.82 2.77 20.61
C TRP A 87 -0.78 1.50 21.47
N TYR A 88 -0.24 0.40 20.93
CA TYR A 88 -0.12 -0.86 21.64
C TYR A 88 0.76 -0.72 22.91
N GLU A 89 1.88 0.00 22.81
CA GLU A 89 2.87 0.20 23.88
C GLU A 89 2.44 1.21 24.98
N GLN A 90 1.32 1.92 24.81
CA GLN A 90 0.78 2.86 25.83
C GLN A 90 0.37 2.19 27.13
N GLN A 91 0.12 0.88 27.11
CA GLN A 91 -0.20 0.10 28.30
C GLN A 91 0.27 -1.35 28.15
N PRO A 92 0.54 -2.06 29.25
CA PRO A 92 0.88 -3.48 29.20
C PRO A 92 -0.22 -4.30 28.51
N ARG A 93 0.20 -5.29 27.72
CA ARG A 93 -0.67 -6.26 27.04
C ARG A 93 -0.24 -7.68 27.40
N ASN A 94 -1.19 -8.61 27.41
CA ASN A 94 -0.97 -10.02 27.73
C ASN A 94 -0.89 -10.92 26.48
N TYR A 95 -0.77 -10.32 25.30
CA TYR A 95 -0.58 -10.95 23.99
C TYR A 95 0.49 -10.16 23.24
N PRO A 96 1.26 -10.74 22.30
CA PRO A 96 2.28 -10.01 21.53
C PRO A 96 1.66 -9.08 20.48
N LEU A 97 2.42 -8.08 20.00
CA LEU A 97 1.97 -7.16 18.94
C LEU A 97 1.56 -7.88 17.65
N SER A 98 2.17 -9.03 17.33
CA SER A 98 1.80 -9.85 16.16
C SER A 98 0.34 -10.29 16.20
N ASP A 99 -0.22 -10.51 17.40
CA ASP A 99 -1.57 -11.06 17.59
C ASP A 99 -2.58 -9.94 17.85
N LEU A 100 -2.21 -8.68 17.58
CA LEU A 100 -3.00 -7.52 17.95
C LEU A 100 -4.43 -7.59 17.40
N PHE A 101 -4.60 -7.96 16.13
CA PHE A 101 -5.93 -8.01 15.54
C PHE A 101 -6.78 -9.16 16.12
N VAL A 102 -6.17 -10.27 16.53
CA VAL A 102 -6.88 -11.36 17.24
C VAL A 102 -7.55 -10.85 18.52
N HIS A 103 -6.88 -9.95 19.26
CA HIS A 103 -7.33 -9.51 20.58
C HIS A 103 -8.01 -8.14 20.59
N ALA A 104 -7.74 -7.28 19.62
CA ALA A 104 -8.08 -5.87 19.69
C ALA A 104 -8.55 -5.27 18.36
N GLU A 105 -9.01 -6.08 17.41
CA GLU A 105 -9.61 -5.60 16.15
C GLU A 105 -10.64 -4.49 16.39
N ASN A 106 -11.52 -4.66 17.39
CA ASN A 106 -12.61 -3.74 17.70
C ASN A 106 -12.19 -2.54 18.58
N ALA A 107 -10.91 -2.41 18.93
CA ALA A 107 -10.45 -1.26 19.70
C ALA A 107 -10.67 0.04 18.90
N PRO A 108 -11.13 1.13 19.53
CA PRO A 108 -11.44 2.38 18.82
C PRO A 108 -10.27 2.93 17.98
N PHE A 109 -9.04 2.78 18.47
CA PHE A 109 -7.85 3.17 17.72
C PHE A 109 -7.65 2.31 16.46
N VAL A 110 -7.82 0.99 16.56
CA VAL A 110 -7.66 0.07 15.42
C VAL A 110 -8.71 0.35 14.35
N GLN A 111 -9.96 0.60 14.76
CA GLN A 111 -11.02 1.00 13.84
C GLN A 111 -10.71 2.34 13.16
N SER A 112 -10.20 3.33 13.90
CA SER A 112 -9.76 4.61 13.33
C SER A 112 -8.58 4.46 12.37
N LEU A 113 -7.63 3.57 12.68
CA LEU A 113 -6.50 3.26 11.81
C LEU A 113 -6.95 2.64 10.48
N LEU A 114 -7.87 1.68 10.52
CA LEU A 114 -8.46 1.07 9.31
C LEU A 114 -9.24 2.10 8.49
N GLU A 115 -10.01 2.96 9.14
CA GLU A 115 -10.78 4.01 8.48
C GLU A 115 -9.87 5.04 7.78
N ASN A 116 -8.77 5.42 8.42
CA ASN A 116 -7.77 6.32 7.81
C ASN A 116 -7.06 5.67 6.63
N ALA A 117 -6.68 4.39 6.73
CA ALA A 117 -6.12 3.63 5.62
C ALA A 117 -7.13 3.53 4.46
N ALA A 118 -8.40 3.24 4.75
CA ALA A 118 -9.48 3.17 3.78
C ALA A 118 -9.67 4.50 3.03
N ARG A 119 -9.64 5.63 3.74
CA ARG A 119 -9.71 6.97 3.14
C ARG A 119 -8.52 7.22 2.20
N ALA A 120 -7.30 6.89 2.62
CA ALA A 120 -6.11 7.04 1.78
C ALA A 120 -6.24 6.22 0.48
N ILE A 121 -6.58 4.94 0.62
CA ILE A 121 -6.73 4.02 -0.52
C ILE A 121 -7.82 4.54 -1.45
N ALA A 122 -8.98 4.95 -0.92
CA ALA A 122 -10.06 5.51 -1.72
C ALA A 122 -9.69 6.81 -2.42
N THR A 123 -8.94 7.71 -1.76
CA THR A 123 -8.38 8.91 -2.38
C THR A 123 -7.54 8.54 -3.59
N SER A 124 -6.64 7.56 -3.46
CA SER A 124 -5.82 7.12 -4.59
C SER A 124 -6.64 6.50 -5.72
N ILE A 125 -7.64 5.68 -5.41
CA ILE A 125 -8.54 5.07 -6.41
C ILE A 125 -9.32 6.15 -7.16
N ASN A 126 -9.87 7.15 -6.45
CA ASN A 126 -10.64 8.23 -7.07
C ASN A 126 -9.78 9.15 -7.96
N LEU A 127 -8.47 9.25 -7.68
CA LEU A 127 -7.55 10.08 -8.46
C LEU A 127 -7.03 9.36 -9.71
N PHE A 128 -6.76 8.06 -9.61
CA PHE A 128 -6.11 7.31 -10.67
C PHE A 128 -7.05 6.43 -11.49
N ASP A 129 -8.24 6.09 -10.99
CA ASP A 129 -9.19 5.18 -11.66
C ASP A 129 -8.53 3.85 -12.10
N PRO A 130 -7.89 3.09 -11.17
CA PRO A 130 -7.10 1.92 -11.52
C PRO A 130 -7.96 0.68 -11.83
N ASP A 131 -7.38 -0.26 -12.57
CA ASP A 131 -7.96 -1.59 -12.79
C ASP A 131 -7.96 -2.44 -11.51
N ALA A 132 -6.91 -2.28 -10.68
CA ALA A 132 -6.75 -3.04 -9.44
C ALA A 132 -5.97 -2.27 -8.37
N VAL A 133 -6.24 -2.62 -7.11
CA VAL A 133 -5.47 -2.21 -5.94
C VAL A 133 -4.95 -3.43 -5.20
N ILE A 134 -3.63 -3.52 -5.09
CA ILE A 134 -2.94 -4.53 -4.29
C ILE A 134 -2.82 -4.00 -2.86
N LEU A 135 -3.19 -4.83 -1.89
CA LEU A 135 -3.17 -4.52 -0.46
C LEU A 135 -2.20 -5.47 0.25
N GLY A 136 -1.18 -4.93 0.92
CA GLY A 136 -0.19 -5.75 1.61
C GLY A 136 0.56 -5.02 2.72
N GLY A 137 1.73 -5.55 3.06
CA GLY A 137 2.61 -5.00 4.10
C GLY A 137 2.44 -5.71 5.44
N GLY A 138 3.48 -5.64 6.27
CA GLY A 138 3.60 -6.47 7.47
C GLY A 138 2.48 -6.31 8.49
N VAL A 139 1.74 -5.19 8.50
CA VAL A 139 0.52 -5.05 9.34
C VAL A 139 -0.64 -5.86 8.76
N MET A 140 -0.80 -5.86 7.43
CA MET A 140 -1.86 -6.64 6.76
C MET A 140 -1.58 -8.15 6.72
N ASP A 141 -0.34 -8.55 6.98
CA ASP A 141 0.10 -9.94 7.11
C ASP A 141 -0.07 -10.49 8.53
N MET A 142 -0.41 -9.63 9.51
CA MET A 142 -0.65 -10.07 10.89
C MET A 142 -1.86 -11.02 10.97
N PRO A 143 -1.80 -12.04 11.86
CA PRO A 143 -2.95 -12.88 12.16
C PRO A 143 -4.23 -12.10 12.41
N ALA A 144 -5.32 -12.54 11.77
CA ALA A 144 -6.64 -11.95 11.85
C ALA A 144 -6.76 -10.48 11.39
N PHE A 145 -5.82 -9.98 10.57
CA PHE A 145 -6.00 -8.66 9.94
C PHE A 145 -7.34 -8.58 9.18
N PRO A 146 -8.21 -7.59 9.46
CA PRO A 146 -9.57 -7.54 8.94
C PRO A 146 -9.63 -6.92 7.53
N ARG A 147 -9.06 -7.64 6.55
CA ARG A 147 -8.92 -7.18 5.16
C ARG A 147 -10.25 -6.83 4.51
N GLU A 148 -11.27 -7.67 4.68
CA GLU A 148 -12.61 -7.42 4.13
C GLU A 148 -13.25 -6.16 4.74
N THR A 149 -13.03 -5.92 6.04
CA THR A 149 -13.47 -4.67 6.69
C THR A 149 -12.77 -3.47 6.09
N LEU A 150 -11.46 -3.52 5.85
CA LEU A 150 -10.72 -2.45 5.18
C LEU A 150 -11.25 -2.18 3.76
N ILE A 151 -11.52 -3.24 2.98
CA ILE A 151 -12.09 -3.12 1.63
C ILE A 151 -13.48 -2.48 1.69
N ALA A 152 -14.35 -2.95 2.58
CA ALA A 152 -15.69 -2.41 2.76
C ALA A 152 -15.67 -0.94 3.21
N MET A 153 -14.77 -0.56 4.12
CA MET A 153 -14.56 0.84 4.52
C MET A 153 -14.07 1.69 3.33
N THR A 154 -13.13 1.18 2.54
CA THR A 154 -12.59 1.86 1.35
C THR A 154 -13.71 2.16 0.35
N GLN A 155 -14.56 1.16 0.08
CA GLN A 155 -15.69 1.26 -0.84
C GLN A 155 -16.73 2.34 -0.45
N LYS A 156 -16.83 2.73 0.83
CA LYS A 156 -17.71 3.84 1.26
C LYS A 156 -17.27 5.18 0.68
N TYR A 157 -15.98 5.34 0.40
CA TYR A 157 -15.36 6.59 -0.04
C TYR A 157 -15.12 6.67 -1.56
N LEU A 158 -15.45 5.62 -2.30
CA LEU A 158 -15.27 5.59 -3.76
C LEU A 158 -16.36 6.39 -4.47
N ARG A 159 -15.96 7.06 -5.56
CA ARG A 159 -16.90 7.68 -6.50
C ARG A 159 -17.80 6.61 -7.12
N ARG A 160 -19.09 6.94 -7.25
CA ARG A 160 -20.13 6.08 -7.85
C ARG A 160 -20.58 6.65 -9.20
N PRO A 161 -20.95 5.80 -10.18
CA PRO A 161 -20.91 4.34 -10.12
C PRO A 161 -19.49 3.76 -10.33
N LEU A 162 -18.61 4.50 -11.00
CA LEU A 162 -17.23 4.12 -11.27
C LEU A 162 -16.26 5.03 -10.49
N PRO A 163 -15.18 4.47 -9.92
CA PRO A 163 -14.72 3.07 -10.03
C PRO A 163 -15.36 2.07 -9.07
N TYR A 164 -16.27 2.49 -8.17
CA TYR A 164 -16.86 1.64 -7.11
C TYR A 164 -17.28 0.23 -7.56
N GLN A 165 -17.86 0.10 -8.75
CA GLN A 165 -18.38 -1.19 -9.26
C GLN A 165 -17.31 -2.12 -9.85
N VAL A 166 -16.16 -1.59 -10.28
CA VAL A 166 -15.25 -2.32 -11.18
C VAL A 166 -13.84 -2.50 -10.62
N VAL A 167 -13.41 -1.66 -9.68
CA VAL A 167 -12.07 -1.77 -9.10
C VAL A 167 -11.91 -3.08 -8.37
N ARG A 168 -10.81 -3.79 -8.65
CA ARG A 168 -10.49 -5.08 -8.02
C ARG A 168 -9.54 -4.88 -6.86
N PHE A 169 -9.78 -5.56 -5.74
CA PHE A 169 -8.85 -5.62 -4.62
C PHE A 169 -8.12 -6.96 -4.61
N ILE A 170 -6.81 -6.94 -4.47
CA ILE A 170 -5.93 -8.11 -4.52
C ILE A 170 -5.07 -8.11 -3.26
N ALA A 171 -4.94 -9.26 -2.60
CA ALA A 171 -3.97 -9.38 -1.51
C ALA A 171 -2.56 -9.52 -2.10
N ALA A 172 -1.60 -8.75 -1.61
CA ALA A 172 -0.20 -8.91 -1.96
C ALA A 172 0.30 -10.29 -1.47
N SER A 173 1.29 -10.83 -2.19
CA SER A 173 2.02 -11.98 -1.66
C SER A 173 2.97 -11.53 -0.55
N SER A 174 3.12 -12.32 0.51
CA SER A 174 4.05 -12.01 1.61
C SER A 174 5.30 -12.89 1.51
N SER A 175 6.45 -12.26 1.31
CA SER A 175 7.77 -12.89 1.30
C SER A 175 8.86 -11.82 1.40
N ASP A 176 9.88 -12.08 2.21
CA ASP A 176 11.04 -11.20 2.38
C ASP A 176 11.83 -11.01 1.06
N PHE A 177 11.62 -11.88 0.07
CA PHE A 177 12.34 -11.87 -1.20
C PHE A 177 11.63 -11.10 -2.31
N ASN A 178 10.36 -10.73 -2.13
CA ASN A 178 9.55 -10.12 -3.18
C ASN A 178 10.18 -8.81 -3.72
N GLY A 179 10.73 -7.98 -2.84
CA GLY A 179 11.47 -6.78 -3.25
C GLY A 179 12.72 -7.10 -4.09
N ALA A 180 13.46 -8.15 -3.75
CA ALA A 180 14.64 -8.57 -4.51
C ALA A 180 14.24 -9.13 -5.90
N GLN A 181 13.17 -9.91 -5.98
CA GLN A 181 12.63 -10.42 -7.23
C GLN A 181 12.09 -9.29 -8.11
N GLY A 182 11.39 -8.32 -7.52
CA GLY A 182 10.95 -7.10 -8.20
C GLY A 182 12.12 -6.29 -8.77
N ALA A 183 13.22 -6.16 -8.03
CA ALA A 183 14.43 -5.52 -8.54
C ALA A 183 15.02 -6.28 -9.75
N ALA A 184 15.04 -7.61 -9.70
CA ALA A 184 15.47 -8.43 -10.83
C ALA A 184 14.57 -8.26 -12.07
N ILE A 185 13.25 -8.19 -11.88
CA ILE A 185 12.28 -7.92 -12.95
C ILE A 185 12.55 -6.56 -13.61
N LEU A 186 12.74 -5.50 -12.82
CA LEU A 186 13.01 -4.17 -13.35
C LEU A 186 14.36 -4.10 -14.08
N ALA A 187 15.38 -4.77 -13.55
CA ALA A 187 16.68 -4.87 -14.20
C ALA A 187 16.57 -5.60 -15.55
N HIS A 188 15.82 -6.70 -15.60
CA HIS A 188 15.55 -7.46 -16.82
C HIS A 188 14.87 -6.57 -17.88
N GLN A 189 13.78 -5.88 -17.51
CA GLN A 189 13.06 -4.99 -18.43
C GLN A 189 13.89 -3.82 -18.95
N ARG A 190 14.83 -3.31 -18.16
CA ARG A 190 15.65 -2.14 -18.52
C ARG A 190 16.86 -2.48 -19.37
N PHE A 191 17.46 -3.65 -19.16
CA PHE A 191 18.78 -3.97 -19.72
C PHE A 191 18.78 -5.16 -20.69
N LEU A 192 17.71 -5.94 -20.75
CA LEU A 192 17.59 -7.02 -21.74
C LEU A 192 16.61 -6.60 -22.83
N PRO A 193 16.99 -6.74 -24.12
CA PRO A 193 16.10 -6.41 -25.22
C PRO A 193 14.86 -7.30 -25.14
N GLN A 194 13.68 -6.69 -25.19
CA GLN A 194 12.46 -7.46 -25.44
C GLN A 194 12.61 -8.11 -26.80
N SER A 195 12.56 -9.44 -26.87
CA SER A 195 12.55 -10.13 -28.15
C SER A 195 11.35 -9.60 -28.94
N CYS A 196 11.60 -8.84 -30.01
CA CYS A 196 10.55 -8.50 -30.96
C CYS A 196 9.94 -9.82 -31.42
N ALA A 197 8.73 -10.13 -30.94
CA ALA A 197 7.93 -11.18 -31.54
C ALA A 197 7.77 -10.79 -33.01
N LYS A 198 8.41 -11.55 -33.91
CA LYS A 198 8.08 -11.47 -35.33
C LYS A 198 6.61 -11.84 -35.44
N VAL A 199 5.77 -10.83 -35.67
CA VAL A 199 4.39 -11.05 -36.07
C VAL A 199 4.43 -11.76 -37.43
N PRO A 200 3.72 -12.89 -37.61
CA PRO A 200 3.64 -13.57 -38.90
C PRO A 200 2.92 -12.72 -39.95
#